data_AF-A0A7S7FZS7-F1
#
_entry.id   AF-A0A7S7FZS7-F1
#
_cell.length_a   1.000
_cell.length_b   1.000
_cell.length_c   1.000
_cell.angle_alpha   90.00
_cell.angle_beta   90.00
_cell.angle_gamma   90.00
#
_symmetry.space_group_name_H-M   'P 1'
#
loop_
_entity.id
_entity.type
_entity.pdbx_description
1 polymer ?
#
loop_
_entity_poly.entity_id
_entity_poly.type
_entity_poly.pdbx_seq_one_letter_code
_entity_poly.pdbx_strand_id
1 'polypeptide(L)' 'MTGSRHRAALGISEHTDSMTIIVSEETGDISIAVDGIMLLMNDRNKFQEYLTMFMG' A
#
# COMPACT_ATOMS: atom_id res chain seq x y z
N MET A 1 -3.29 -9.94 -4.06
CA MET A 1 -4.21 -8.87 -4.47
C MET A 1 -5.64 -9.38 -4.35
N THR A 2 -6.23 -9.31 -3.15
CA THR A 2 -7.59 -9.85 -2.95
C THR A 2 -8.41 -8.94 -2.05
N GLY A 3 -9.57 -8.50 -2.54
CA GLY A 3 -10.53 -7.70 -1.76
C GLY A 3 -10.83 -6.31 -2.34
N SER A 4 -11.98 -5.76 -1.97
CA SER A 4 -12.43 -4.43 -2.41
C SER A 4 -11.50 -3.31 -1.96
N ARG A 5 -10.92 -3.40 -0.74
CA ARG A 5 -9.97 -2.42 -0.21
C ARG A 5 -8.70 -2.32 -1.06
N HIS A 6 -8.16 -3.46 -1.51
CA HIS A 6 -7.00 -3.50 -2.40
C HIS A 6 -7.30 -2.85 -3.76
N ARG A 7 -8.46 -3.14 -4.35
CA ARG A 7 -8.85 -2.54 -5.63
C ARG A 7 -9.12 -1.04 -5.52
N ALA A 8 -9.77 -0.61 -4.44
CA ALA A 8 -10.00 0.81 -4.18
C ALA A 8 -8.68 1.56 -3.97
N ALA A 9 -7.75 0.98 -3.21
CA ALA A 9 -6.42 1.53 -2.99
C ALA A 9 -5.60 1.63 -4.29
N LEU A 10 -5.66 0.60 -5.13
CA LEU A 10 -5.00 0.64 -6.43
C LEU A 10 -5.58 1.76 -7.30
N GLY A 11 -6.91 1.80 -7.46
CA GLY A 11 -7.57 2.79 -8.29
C GLY A 11 -7.37 4.24 -7.83
N ILE A 12 -7.36 4.51 -6.52
CA ILE A 12 -7.06 5.88 -6.05
C ILE A 12 -5.60 6.24 -6.34
N SER A 13 -4.66 5.32 -6.14
CA SER A 13 -3.23 5.54 -6.42
C SER A 13 -2.89 5.68 -7.90
N GLU A 14 -3.73 5.16 -8.81
CA GLU A 14 -3.57 5.33 -10.27
C GLU A 14 -3.95 6.75 -10.74
N HIS A 15 -4.81 7.42 -9.99
CA HIS A 15 -5.40 8.71 -10.38
C HIS A 15 -4.94 9.89 -9.53
N THR A 16 -4.12 9.63 -8.52
CA THR A 16 -3.65 10.63 -7.57
C THR A 16 -2.22 10.30 -7.13
N ASP A 17 -1.50 11.31 -6.67
CA ASP A 17 -0.19 11.14 -6.03
C ASP A 17 -0.35 10.69 -4.56
N SER A 18 -1.21 9.69 -4.32
CA SER A 18 -1.49 9.18 -2.97
C SER A 18 -0.81 7.85 -2.73
N MET A 19 -0.26 7.70 -1.52
CA MET A 19 0.11 6.41 -0.95
C MET A 19 -1.04 5.91 -0.08
N THR A 20 -1.53 4.70 -0.37
CA THR A 20 -2.56 4.03 0.43
C THR A 20 -1.98 2.80 1.11
N ILE A 21 -2.15 2.68 2.42
CA ILE A 21 -1.74 1.50 3.21
C ILE A 21 -2.97 0.62 3.44
N ILE A 22 -2.82 -0.68 3.20
CA ILE A 22 -3.89 -1.68 3.31
C ILE A 22 -3.43 -2.77 4.27
N VAL A 23 -4.28 -3.14 5.23
CA VAL A 23 -4.09 -4.31 6.09
C VAL A 23 -5.13 -5.37 5.71
N SER A 24 -4.66 -6.57 5.39
CA SER A 24 -5.52 -7.71 5.10
C SER A 24 -6.25 -8.18 6.35
N GLU A 25 -7.57 -8.28 6.29
CA GLU A 25 -8.40 -8.80 7.39
C GLU A 25 -8.26 -10.32 7.55
N GLU A 26 -7.91 -11.01 6.46
CA GLU A 26 -7.76 -12.47 6.42
C GLU A 26 -6.38 -12.92 6.88
N THR A 27 -5.33 -12.21 6.48
CA THR A 27 -3.93 -12.64 6.66
C THR A 27 -3.12 -11.73 7.57
N GLY A 28 -3.59 -10.51 7.85
CA GLY A 28 -2.81 -9.49 8.56
C GLY A 28 -1.70 -8.86 7.72
N ASP A 29 -1.54 -9.27 6.44
CA ASP A 29 -0.53 -8.71 5.55
C ASP A 29 -0.71 -7.21 5.35
N ILE A 30 0.39 -6.49 5.33
CA ILE A 30 0.41 -5.05 5.03
C ILE A 30 0.79 -4.89 3.56
N SER A 31 0.01 -4.12 2.82
CA SER A 31 0.33 -3.71 1.45
C SER A 31 0.33 -2.19 1.34
N ILE A 32 1.08 -1.66 0.38
CA ILE A 32 1.05 -0.27 -0.04
C ILE A 32 0.61 -0.21 -1.50
N ALA A 33 -0.31 0.71 -1.83
CA ALA A 33 -0.63 1.09 -3.19
C ALA A 33 -0.13 2.53 -3.45
N VAL A 34 0.70 2.71 -4.47
CA VAL A 34 1.26 4.00 -4.90
C VAL A 34 1.55 3.94 -6.39
N ASP A 35 1.25 5.00 -7.14
CA ASP A 35 1.49 5.08 -8.60
C ASP A 35 0.93 3.88 -9.38
N GLY A 36 -0.25 3.39 -8.99
CA GLY A 36 -0.88 2.21 -9.59
C GLY A 36 -0.13 0.89 -9.37
N ILE A 37 0.81 0.83 -8.43
CA ILE A 37 1.57 -0.37 -8.08
C ILE A 37 1.21 -0.82 -6.67
N MET A 38 1.03 -2.14 -6.49
CA MET A 38 0.78 -2.77 -5.21
C MET A 38 2.02 -3.51 -4.70
N LEU A 39 2.51 -3.13 -3.52
CA LEU A 39 3.70 -3.68 -2.88
C LEU A 39 3.33 -4.37 -1.55
N LEU A 40 3.80 -5.60 -1.33
CA LEU A 40 3.65 -6.29 -0.05
C LEU A 40 4.76 -5.84 0.93
N MET A 41 4.38 -5.39 2.12
CA MET A 41 5.23 -4.70 3.09
C MET A 41 5.21 -5.35 4.48
N ASN A 42 5.52 -6.65 4.54
CA ASN A 42 5.57 -7.39 5.81
C ASN A 42 6.89 -7.20 6.58
N ASP A 43 7.90 -6.58 5.96
CA ASP A 43 9.13 -6.18 6.63
C ASP A 43 8.98 -4.78 7.24
N ARG A 44 9.10 -4.69 8.56
CA ARG A 44 8.92 -3.44 9.31
C ARG A 44 9.92 -2.35 8.91
N ASN A 45 11.18 -2.70 8.69
CA ASN A 45 12.22 -1.72 8.37
C ASN A 45 11.98 -1.15 6.96
N LYS A 46 11.68 -2.02 5.98
CA LYS A 46 11.34 -1.58 4.63
C LYS A 46 10.07 -0.73 4.60
N PHE A 47 9.08 -1.11 5.40
CA PHE A 47 7.84 -0.33 5.51
C PHE A 47 8.13 1.08 6.04
N GLN A 48 8.92 1.22 7.11
CA GLN A 48 9.31 2.52 7.64
C GLN A 48 10.13 3.34 6.64
N GLU A 49 11.09 2.71 5.95
CA GLU A 49 11.89 3.35 4.91
C GLU A 49 11.01 3.91 3.78
N TYR A 50 10.05 3.12 3.29
CA TYR A 50 9.10 3.55 2.27
C TYR A 50 8.24 4.73 2.71
N LEU A 51 7.75 4.72 3.95
CA LEU A 51 6.99 5.84 4.50
C LEU A 51 7.85 7.10 4.58
N THR A 52 9.08 6.98 5.05
CA THR A 52 9.99 8.12 5.13
C THR A 52 10.33 8.67 3.74
N MET A 53 10.55 7.80 2.75
CA MET A 53 10.79 8.22 1.36
C MET A 53 9.60 8.94 0.73
N PHE A 54 8.36 8.57 1.07
CA PHE A 54 7.17 9.20 0.52
C PHE A 54 6.80 10.51 1.22
N MET A 55 7.11 10.64 2.51
CA MET A 55 6.78 11.84 3.29
C MET A 55 7.90 12.90 3.31
N GLY A 56 9.10 12.56 2.83
CA GLY A 56 10.25 13.45 2.73
C GLY A 56 10.30 14.17 1.39
#